data_AF-A0A196LIL6-F1
#
_entry.id   AF-A0A196LIL6-F1
#
_cell.length_a   1.000
_cell.length_b   1.000
_cell.length_c   1.000
_cell.angle_alpha   90.00
_cell.angle_beta   90.00
_cell.angle_gamma   90.00
#
_symmetry.space_group_name_H-M   'P 1'
#
loop_
_entity.id
_entity.type
_entity.pdbx_description
1 polymer ?
#
loop_
_entity_poly.entity_id
_entity_poly.type
_entity_poly.pdbx_seq_one_letter_code
_entity_poly.pdbx_strand_id
1 'polypeptide(L)'
;MSTTEKTPIVLIHGLWMTPKSWDTWADRFRAQGHEVIVPGWPGIDDRSVDDIRRDPSALKGIGLRQIADHALAWAVGHATASVA
;
A
#
# COMPACT_ATOMS: atom_id res chain seq x y z
N MET A 1 19.13 -18.43 -18.31
CA MET A 1 17.78 -18.80 -17.84
C MET A 1 17.12 -17.52 -17.39
N SER A 2 16.16 -17.01 -18.14
CA SER A 2 15.39 -15.84 -17.71
C SER A 2 14.44 -16.33 -16.61
N THR A 3 14.73 -15.97 -15.37
CA THR A 3 13.73 -16.09 -14.30
C THR A 3 12.58 -15.18 -14.70
N THR A 4 11.43 -15.76 -15.05
CA THR A 4 10.20 -14.97 -15.20
C THR A 4 9.93 -14.34 -13.85
N GLU A 5 10.24 -13.04 -13.70
CA GLU A 5 9.90 -12.32 -12.49
C GLU A 5 8.38 -12.37 -12.31
N LYS A 6 7.97 -12.70 -11.09
CA LYS A 6 6.55 -12.79 -10.78
C LYS A 6 5.95 -11.39 -10.76
N THR A 7 4.76 -11.26 -11.33
CA THR A 7 4.03 -9.99 -11.36
C THR A 7 3.91 -9.41 -9.93
N PRO A 8 4.34 -8.16 -9.70
CA PRO A 8 4.16 -7.48 -8.43
C PRO A 8 2.67 -7.36 -8.05
N ILE A 9 2.38 -7.41 -6.75
CA ILE A 9 1.02 -7.31 -6.22
C ILE A 9 0.91 -6.07 -5.33
N VAL A 10 -0.13 -5.29 -5.56
CA VAL A 10 -0.43 -4.07 -4.80
C VAL A 10 -1.73 -4.28 -4.04
N LEU A 11 -1.68 -4.22 -2.72
CA LEU A 11 -2.85 -4.42 -1.87
C LEU A 11 -3.30 -3.07 -1.26
N ILE A 12 -4.37 -2.52 -1.80
CA ILE A 12 -4.98 -1.26 -1.35
C ILE A 12 -5.98 -1.57 -0.23
N HIS A 13 -5.79 -1.00 0.95
CA HIS A 13 -6.72 -1.18 2.07
C HIS A 13 -7.98 -0.33 1.90
N GLY A 14 -9.06 -0.71 2.60
CA GLY A 14 -10.33 0.01 2.58
C GLY A 14 -10.36 1.24 3.49
N LEU A 15 -11.48 1.98 3.42
CA LEU A 15 -11.76 3.10 4.31
C LEU A 15 -11.78 2.60 5.76
N TRP A 16 -11.20 3.38 6.69
CA TRP A 16 -11.07 3.06 8.12
C TRP A 16 -10.15 1.87 8.46
N MET A 17 -9.35 1.39 7.52
CA MET A 17 -8.34 0.34 7.73
C MET A 17 -6.93 0.92 7.68
N THR A 18 -5.94 0.12 8.07
CA THR A 18 -4.50 0.41 7.86
C THR A 18 -3.90 -0.65 6.94
N PRO A 19 -2.72 -0.43 6.34
CA PRO A 19 -2.05 -1.43 5.51
C PRO A 19 -1.91 -2.81 6.16
N LYS A 20 -1.79 -2.85 7.49
CA LYS A 20 -1.64 -4.08 8.28
C LYS A 20 -2.80 -5.07 8.11
N SER A 21 -3.96 -4.63 7.63
CA SER A 21 -5.07 -5.54 7.31
C SER A 21 -4.70 -6.57 6.24
N TRP A 22 -3.64 -6.30 5.47
CA TRP A 22 -3.16 -7.16 4.40
C TRP A 22 -1.98 -8.05 4.79
N ASP A 23 -1.46 -7.99 6.02
CA ASP A 23 -0.24 -8.72 6.42
C ASP A 23 -0.30 -10.21 6.06
N THR A 24 -1.39 -10.91 6.43
CA THR A 24 -1.60 -12.33 6.12
C THR A 24 -1.59 -12.63 4.61
N TRP A 25 -2.16 -11.74 3.80
CA TRP A 25 -2.21 -11.91 2.35
C TRP A 25 -0.86 -11.57 1.71
N ALA A 26 -0.21 -10.53 2.21
CA ALA A 26 1.11 -10.13 1.75
C ALA A 26 2.12 -11.24 2.00
N ASP A 27 2.12 -11.84 3.19
CA ASP A 27 3.00 -12.96 3.53
C ASP A 27 2.73 -14.18 2.66
N ARG A 28 1.47 -14.49 2.38
CA ARG A 28 1.10 -15.57 1.46
C ARG A 28 1.70 -15.38 0.07
N PHE A 29 1.56 -14.19 -0.51
CA PHE A 29 2.04 -13.93 -1.87
C PHE A 29 3.56 -13.77 -1.94
N ARG A 30 4.18 -13.20 -0.91
CA ARG A 30 5.65 -13.18 -0.75
C ARG A 30 6.21 -14.59 -0.65
N ALA A 31 5.59 -15.49 0.11
CA ALA A 31 5.98 -16.90 0.18
C ALA A 31 5.84 -17.62 -1.18
N GLN A 32 5.01 -17.12 -2.08
CA GLN A 32 4.91 -17.58 -3.46
C GLN A 32 5.92 -16.92 -4.39
N GLY A 33 6.78 -16.01 -3.92
CA GLY A 33 7.81 -15.34 -4.71
C GLY A 33 7.32 -14.10 -5.46
N HIS A 34 6.18 -13.52 -5.08
CA HIS A 34 5.75 -12.21 -5.58
C HIS A 34 6.39 -11.10 -4.76
N GLU A 35 6.77 -10.00 -5.41
CA GLU A 35 6.89 -8.72 -4.72
C GLU A 35 5.49 -8.26 -4.28
N VAL A 36 5.33 -7.86 -3.01
CA VAL A 36 4.04 -7.41 -2.49
C VAL A 36 4.19 -6.09 -1.75
N ILE A 37 3.42 -5.11 -2.21
CA ILE A 37 3.42 -3.76 -1.70
C ILE A 37 2.06 -3.43 -1.09
N VAL A 38 2.10 -2.85 0.10
CA VAL A 38 0.95 -2.54 0.96
C VAL A 38 1.03 -1.07 1.35
N PRO A 39 0.70 -0.13 0.45
CA PRO A 39 0.83 1.29 0.70
C PRO A 39 -0.20 1.77 1.73
N GLY A 40 0.23 2.66 2.63
CA GLY A 40 -0.65 3.45 3.49
C GLY A 40 -1.28 4.61 2.74
N TRP A 41 -2.51 4.94 3.09
CA TRP A 41 -3.08 6.22 2.66
C TRP A 41 -2.35 7.40 3.31
N PRO A 42 -2.40 8.60 2.71
CA PRO A 42 -1.80 9.78 3.31
C PRO A 42 -2.30 9.99 4.75
N GLY A 43 -1.36 10.21 5.69
CA GLY A 43 -1.64 10.41 7.11
C GLY A 43 -1.86 9.13 7.94
N ILE A 44 -1.99 7.97 7.29
CA ILE A 44 -1.89 6.64 7.91
C ILE A 44 -0.44 6.17 7.82
N ASP A 45 0.12 6.17 6.61
CA ASP A 45 1.50 5.74 6.33
C ASP A 45 1.80 4.38 7.00
N ASP A 46 2.89 4.27 7.76
CA ASP A 46 3.31 3.08 8.52
C ASP A 46 2.86 3.09 10.00
N ARG A 47 2.04 4.07 10.39
CA ARG A 47 1.63 4.26 11.79
C ARG A 47 0.81 3.08 12.31
N SER A 48 0.95 2.81 13.60
CA SER A 48 0.11 1.81 14.26
C SER A 48 -1.34 2.29 14.40
N VAL A 49 -2.26 1.33 14.51
CA VAL A 49 -3.68 1.62 14.77
C VAL A 49 -3.85 2.44 16.06
N ASP A 50 -3.05 2.16 17.09
CA ASP A 50 -3.14 2.86 18.37
C ASP A 50 -2.63 4.30 18.27
N ASP A 51 -1.58 4.54 17.50
CA ASP A 51 -1.08 5.91 17.25
C ASP A 51 -2.09 6.73 16.46
N ILE A 52 -2.77 6.13 15.48
CA ILE A 52 -3.83 6.78 14.69
C ILE A 52 -5.04 7.11 15.56
N ARG A 53 -5.44 6.19 16.43
CA ARG A 53 -6.54 6.42 17.38
C ARG A 53 -6.22 7.51 18.38
N ARG A 54 -4.97 7.58 18.85
CA ARG A 54 -4.51 8.59 19.80
C ARG A 54 -4.48 9.98 19.19
N ASP A 55 -4.02 10.11 17.94
CA ASP A 55 -3.95 11.38 17.22
C ASP A 55 -4.35 11.23 15.74
N PRO A 56 -5.62 11.46 15.39
CA PRO A 56 -6.09 11.39 14.02
C PRO A 56 -5.87 12.71 13.24
N SER A 57 -5.16 13.70 13.78
CA SER A 57 -5.03 15.04 13.17
C SER A 57 -4.47 15.00 11.75
N ALA A 58 -3.54 14.08 11.46
CA ALA A 58 -2.97 13.87 10.14
C ALA A 58 -4.00 13.42 9.08
N LEU A 59 -5.16 12.89 9.50
CA LEU A 59 -6.24 12.48 8.58
C LEU A 59 -7.19 13.64 8.24
N LYS A 60 -7.09 14.77 8.96
CA LYS A 60 -8.03 15.88 8.83
C LYS A 60 -7.89 16.54 7.46
N GLY A 61 -9.03 16.68 6.77
CA GLY A 61 -9.09 17.35 5.47
C GLY A 61 -8.62 16.49 4.28
N ILE A 62 -8.28 15.22 4.52
CA ILE A 62 -7.93 14.28 3.45
C ILE A 62 -9.22 13.79 2.78
N GLY A 63 -9.38 14.12 1.50
CA GLY A 63 -10.53 13.71 0.69
C GLY A 63 -10.24 12.50 -0.20
N LEU A 64 -11.31 11.89 -0.72
CA LEU A 64 -11.24 10.73 -1.63
C LEU A 64 -10.36 10.98 -2.86
N ARG A 65 -10.39 12.20 -3.42
CA ARG A 65 -9.55 12.58 -4.56
C ARG A 65 -8.06 12.48 -4.22
N GLN A 66 -7.64 12.98 -3.05
CA GLN A 66 -6.24 12.91 -2.64
C GLN A 66 -5.80 11.46 -2.41
N ILE A 67 -6.67 10.62 -1.87
CA ILE A 67 -6.39 9.17 -1.70
C ILE A 67 -6.23 8.50 -3.07
N ALA A 68 -7.14 8.77 -4.02
CA ALA A 68 -7.07 8.20 -5.37
C ALA A 68 -5.84 8.68 -6.13
N ASP A 69 -5.54 9.98 -6.08
CA ASP A 69 -4.36 10.58 -6.72
C ASP A 69 -3.07 10.01 -6.13
N HIS A 70 -3.01 9.79 -4.81
CA HIS A 70 -1.88 9.15 -4.13
C HIS A 70 -1.68 7.69 -4.59
N ALA A 71 -2.76 6.89 -4.61
CA ALA A 71 -2.69 5.49 -5.05
C ALA A 71 -2.29 5.38 -6.52
N LEU A 72 -2.80 6.28 -7.38
CA LEU A 72 -2.45 6.33 -8.79
C LEU A 72 -1.00 6.74 -9.01
N ALA A 73 -0.53 7.79 -8.34
CA ALA A 73 0.86 8.24 -8.42
C ALA A 73 1.84 7.15 -7.97
N TRP A 74 1.50 6.46 -6.87
CA TRP A 74 2.26 5.31 -6.40
C TRP A 74 2.30 4.20 -7.45
N ALA A 75 1.15 3.81 -8.01
CA ALA A 75 1.07 2.73 -9.00
C ALA A 75 1.87 3.03 -10.28
N VAL A 76 1.79 4.27 -10.78
CA VAL A 76 2.56 4.70 -11.96
C VAL A 76 4.06 4.69 -11.68
N GLY A 77 4.50 5.17 -10.51
CA GLY A 77 5.92 5.20 -10.14
C GLY A 77 6.57 3.82 -10.00
N HIS A 78 5.81 2.80 -9.61
CA HIS A 78 6.34 1.43 -9.43
C HIS A 78 6.16 0.56 -10.67
N ALA A 79 5.20 0.88 -11.55
CA ALA A 79 5.06 0.21 -12.85
C ALA A 79 6.21 0.55 -13.81
N THR A 80 6.79 1.76 -13.72
CA THR A 80 7.90 2.18 -14.58
C THR A 80 9.26 1.66 -14.12
N ALA A 81 9.43 1.36 -12.83
CA ALA A 81 10.67 0.81 -12.29
C ALA A 81 10.93 -0.66 -12.70
N SER A 82 9.89 -1.40 -13.08
CA SER A 82 9.98 -2.81 -13.52
C SER A 82 10.37 -2.97 -15.01
N VAL A 83 10.50 -1.88 -15.77
CA VAL A 83 10.75 -1.90 -17.23
C VAL A 83 12.15 -1.36 -17.60
N ALA A 84 12.96 -0.94 -16.63
CA ALA A 84 14.34 -0.50 -16.81
C ALA A 84 15.33 -1.56 -16.28
#